data_AF-A3U357-F1
#
_entry.id   AF-A3U357-F1
#
_cell.length_a   1.000
_cell.length_b   1.000
_cell.length_c   1.000
_cell.angle_alpha   90.00
_cell.angle_beta   90.00
_cell.angle_gamma   90.00
#
_symmetry.space_group_name_H-M   'P 1'
#
loop_
_entity.id
_entity.type
_entity.pdbx_description
1 polymer ?
#
loop_
_entity_poly.entity_id
_entity_poly.type
_entity_poly.pdbx_seq_one_letter_code
_entity_poly.pdbx_strand_id
1 'polypeptide(L)'
;MIRREPRKYAKYKDGLKGGPNNPLGARALYLYDAEGRDTYLRIHGTNAPETIGSAVSNGCARLTNEHVKDLYERVEIGARVFLYPKVTTA
;
A
#
# COMPACT_ATOMS: atom_id res chain seq x y z
N MET A 1 2.32 14.16 -3.77
CA MET A 1 2.17 14.57 -2.35
C MET A 1 2.89 15.88 -2.01
N ILE A 2 4.22 15.97 -2.19
CA ILE A 2 4.99 17.18 -1.82
C ILE A 2 4.52 18.44 -2.55
N ARG A 3 4.31 18.39 -3.86
CA ARG A 3 3.77 19.53 -4.63
C ARG A 3 2.41 20.03 -4.10
N ARG A 4 1.59 19.12 -3.56
CA ARG A 4 0.24 19.42 -3.07
C ARG A 4 0.26 20.03 -1.66
N GLU A 5 1.05 19.48 -0.75
CA GLU A 5 1.14 19.93 0.65
C GLU A 5 2.62 19.94 1.11
N PRO A 6 3.42 20.92 0.64
CA PRO A 6 4.87 20.91 0.85
C PRO A 6 5.25 20.99 2.33
N ARG A 7 4.52 21.79 3.13
CA ARG A 7 4.74 21.90 4.58
C ARG A 7 4.62 20.56 5.32
N LYS A 8 3.78 19.65 4.83
CA LYS A 8 3.53 18.35 5.46
C LYS A 8 4.50 17.28 4.99
N TYR A 9 4.79 17.24 3.69
CA TYR A 9 5.50 16.11 3.07
C TYR A 9 6.95 16.39 2.66
N ALA A 10 7.41 17.64 2.54
CA ALA A 10 8.77 17.94 2.06
C ALA A 10 9.87 17.32 2.93
N LYS A 11 9.62 17.20 4.25
CA LYS A 11 10.51 16.52 5.20
C LYS A 11 10.74 15.03 4.91
N TYR A 12 9.91 14.41 4.07
CA TYR A 12 10.02 12.99 3.71
C TYR A 12 10.43 12.80 2.24
N LYS A 13 11.06 13.80 1.61
CA LYS A 13 11.48 13.74 0.20
C LYS A 13 12.40 12.56 -0.11
N ASP A 14 13.22 12.15 0.85
CA ASP A 14 14.18 11.05 0.73
C ASP A 14 13.61 9.73 1.30
N GLY A 15 12.30 9.69 1.53
CA GLY A 15 11.59 8.56 2.11
C GLY A 15 11.43 8.63 3.63
N LEU A 16 10.74 7.63 4.15
CA LEU A 16 10.52 7.43 5.58
C LEU A 16 11.12 6.08 5.97
N LYS A 17 11.85 6.03 7.08
CA LYS A 17 12.41 4.78 7.60
C LYS A 17 11.30 3.77 7.89
N GLY A 18 11.63 2.49 7.80
CA GLY A 18 10.77 1.42 8.32
C GLY A 18 10.55 1.57 9.82
N GLY A 19 9.41 1.08 10.30
CA GLY A 19 9.06 1.10 11.72
C GLY A 19 7.58 1.38 11.97
N PRO A 20 7.16 1.46 13.25
CA PRO A 20 5.75 1.57 13.65
C PRO A 20 5.03 2.80 13.06
N ASN A 21 5.77 3.88 12.78
CA ASN A 21 5.21 5.12 12.24
C ASN A 21 5.14 5.16 10.72
N ASN A 22 5.61 4.11 10.02
CA ASN A 22 5.56 4.07 8.57
C ASN A 22 4.15 3.65 8.09
N PRO A 23 3.49 4.42 7.21
CA PRO A 23 2.14 4.10 6.75
C PRO A 23 2.06 2.81 5.92
N LEU A 24 3.19 2.29 5.45
CA LEU A 24 3.27 0.99 4.79
C LEU A 24 3.15 -0.20 5.77
N GLY A 25 3.28 0.05 7.07
CA GLY A 25 3.15 -0.98 8.11
C GLY A 25 4.25 -2.03 8.07
N ALA A 26 3.90 -3.27 8.40
CA ALA A 26 4.88 -4.34 8.63
C ALA A 26 5.53 -4.88 7.34
N ARG A 27 4.79 -4.90 6.22
CA ARG A 27 5.24 -5.41 4.91
C ARG A 27 4.54 -4.64 3.79
N ALA A 28 5.17 -4.63 2.61
CA ALA A 28 4.59 -4.10 1.38
C ALA A 28 4.99 -4.96 0.18
N LEU A 29 4.02 -5.26 -0.67
CA LEU A 29 4.17 -5.89 -1.97
C LEU A 29 3.94 -4.83 -3.04
N TYR A 30 4.88 -4.70 -3.96
CA TYR A 30 4.89 -3.66 -4.99
C TYR A 30 4.29 -4.22 -6.27
N LEU A 31 3.36 -3.48 -6.87
CA LEU A 31 2.67 -3.92 -8.06
C LEU A 31 3.27 -3.27 -9.30
N TYR A 32 3.69 -4.11 -10.24
CA TYR A 32 4.23 -3.72 -11.53
C TYR A 32 3.25 -4.12 -12.62
N ASP A 33 3.21 -3.35 -13.71
CA ASP A 33 2.43 -3.73 -14.88
C ASP A 33 3.15 -4.80 -15.72
N ALA A 34 2.50 -5.24 -16.81
CA ALA A 34 3.00 -6.31 -17.67
C ALA A 34 4.34 -5.96 -18.34
N GLU A 35 4.66 -4.67 -18.48
CA GLU A 35 5.93 -4.19 -19.02
C GLU A 35 6.99 -3.96 -17.93
N GLY A 36 6.68 -4.28 -16.67
CA GLY A 36 7.61 -4.15 -15.54
C GLY A 36 7.72 -2.74 -14.97
N ARG A 37 6.77 -1.84 -15.25
CA ARG A 37 6.77 -0.45 -14.72
C ARG A 37 6.05 -0.40 -13.37
N ASP A 38 6.57 0.37 -12.40
CA ASP A 38 5.91 0.57 -11.10
C ASP A 38 4.58 1.31 -11.29
N THR A 39 3.49 0.69 -10.84
CA THR A 39 2.14 1.26 -10.93
C THR A 39 1.85 2.30 -9.86
N TYR A 40 2.77 2.49 -8.91
CA TYR A 40 2.56 3.24 -7.66
C TYR A 40 1.50 2.63 -6.72
N LEU A 41 0.95 1.46 -7.07
CA LEU A 41 0.07 0.67 -6.20
C LEU A 41 0.87 -0.32 -5.37
N ARG A 42 0.37 -0.60 -4.16
CA ARG A 42 0.96 -1.58 -3.25
C ARG A 42 -0.16 -2.33 -2.53
N ILE A 43 0.11 -3.58 -2.18
CA ILE A 43 -0.60 -4.28 -1.10
C ILE A 43 0.28 -4.14 0.14
N HIS A 44 -0.19 -3.47 1.18
CA HIS A 44 0.65 -3.17 2.33
C HIS A 44 -0.10 -3.21 3.66
N GLY A 45 0.66 -3.28 4.75
CA GLY A 45 0.12 -3.19 6.11
C GLY A 45 -0.29 -1.76 6.45
N THR A 46 -0.41 -1.44 7.73
CA THR A 46 -0.66 -0.05 8.11
C THR A 46 -0.34 0.27 9.57
N ASN A 47 -0.06 1.54 9.85
CA ASN A 47 0.00 2.11 11.20
C ASN A 47 -1.34 2.70 11.70
N ALA A 48 -2.40 2.63 10.90
CA ALA A 48 -3.74 3.13 11.22
C ALA A 48 -4.81 2.04 10.95
N PRO A 49 -4.84 0.95 11.75
CA PRO A 49 -5.70 -0.21 11.52
C PRO A 49 -7.20 0.13 11.52
N GLU A 50 -7.61 1.18 12.22
CA GLU A 50 -8.98 1.67 12.31
C GLU A 50 -9.55 2.14 10.97
N THR A 51 -8.72 2.41 9.97
CA THR A 51 -9.19 2.85 8.65
C THR A 51 -9.39 1.70 7.67
N ILE A 52 -9.14 0.44 8.06
CA ILE A 52 -9.39 -0.72 7.19
C ILE A 52 -10.89 -0.82 6.88
N GLY A 53 -11.23 -1.12 5.63
CA GLY A 53 -12.62 -1.16 5.14
C GLY A 53 -13.17 0.19 4.69
N SER A 54 -12.44 1.29 4.88
CA SER A 54 -12.83 2.62 4.39
C SER A 54 -12.11 2.99 3.07
N ALA A 55 -12.76 3.80 2.23
CA ALA A 55 -12.21 4.25 0.94
C ALA A 55 -11.30 5.50 1.10
N VAL A 56 -10.27 5.37 1.95
CA VAL A 56 -9.35 6.48 2.30
C VAL A 56 -7.98 6.37 1.64
N SER A 57 -7.71 5.28 0.92
CA SER A 57 -6.44 5.11 0.20
C SER A 57 -6.50 5.78 -1.17
N ASN A 58 -5.35 6.25 -1.66
CA ASN A 58 -5.21 6.71 -3.04
C ASN A 58 -5.04 5.52 -4.02
N GLY A 59 -5.77 4.42 -3.80
CA GLY A 59 -5.77 3.23 -4.66
C GLY A 59 -4.96 2.02 -4.16
N CYS A 60 -4.09 2.16 -3.15
CA CYS A 60 -3.41 1.01 -2.54
C CYS A 60 -4.38 0.13 -1.73
N ALA A 61 -4.11 -1.18 -1.72
CA ALA A 61 -4.83 -2.14 -0.88
C ALA A 61 -4.15 -2.24 0.49
N ARG A 62 -4.88 -1.90 1.55
CA ARG A 62 -4.39 -1.95 2.94
C ARG A 62 -4.93 -3.19 3.65
N LEU A 63 -4.05 -3.85 4.36
CA LEU A 63 -4.34 -4.98 5.25
C LEU A 63 -3.94 -4.63 6.68
N THR A 64 -4.43 -5.41 7.65
CA THR A 64 -3.84 -5.41 8.99
C THR A 64 -2.38 -5.87 8.90
N ASN A 65 -1.54 -5.46 9.85
CA ASN A 65 -0.14 -5.87 9.86
C ASN A 65 0.02 -7.39 10.02
N GLU A 66 -0.93 -8.06 10.66
CA GLU A 66 -0.93 -9.52 10.77
C GLU A 66 -1.18 -10.18 9.42
N HIS A 67 -2.25 -9.80 8.72
CA HIS A 67 -2.60 -10.37 7.42
C HIS A 67 -1.57 -10.07 6.34
N VAL A 68 -0.96 -8.87 6.32
CA VAL A 68 0.07 -8.59 5.32
C VAL A 68 1.34 -9.41 5.55
N LYS A 69 1.70 -9.71 6.82
CA LYS A 69 2.84 -10.58 7.11
C LYS A 69 2.56 -11.98 6.60
N ASP A 70 1.39 -12.53 6.91
CA ASP A 70 0.98 -13.85 6.44
C ASP A 70 0.98 -13.95 4.91
N LEU A 71 0.41 -12.95 4.22
CA LEU A 71 0.44 -12.90 2.76
C LEU A 71 1.87 -12.82 2.22
N TYR A 72 2.72 -11.98 2.80
CA TYR A 72 4.09 -11.74 2.34
C TYR A 72 4.94 -13.01 2.32
N GLU A 73 4.77 -13.90 3.30
CA GLU A 73 5.51 -15.18 3.37
C GLU A 73 4.99 -16.23 2.37
N ARG A 74 3.80 -16.03 1.80
CA ARG A 74 3.13 -17.01 0.91
C ARG A 74 3.25 -16.70 -0.57
N VAL A 75 3.62 -15.47 -0.93
CA VAL A 75 3.65 -15.01 -2.32
C VAL A 75 5.06 -14.79 -2.82
N GLU A 76 5.33 -15.31 -4.01
CA GLU A 76 6.62 -15.14 -4.67
C GLU A 76 6.62 -13.89 -5.56
N ILE A 77 7.82 -13.37 -5.83
CA ILE A 77 7.99 -12.30 -6.82
C ILE A 77 7.54 -12.81 -8.20
N GLY A 78 6.71 -12.02 -8.88
CA GLY A 78 6.08 -12.40 -10.15
C GLY A 78 4.69 -13.02 -10.01
N ALA A 79 4.18 -13.20 -8.79
CA ALA A 79 2.79 -13.57 -8.56
C ALA A 79 1.84 -12.58 -9.25
N ARG A 80 0.89 -13.12 -10.03
CA ARG A 80 -0.10 -12.31 -10.76
C ARG A 80 -1.16 -11.76 -9.80
N VAL A 81 -1.47 -10.48 -9.95
CA VAL A 81 -2.50 -9.77 -9.16
C VAL A 81 -3.58 -9.24 -10.10
N PHE A 82 -4.85 -9.45 -9.74
CA PHE A 82 -6.00 -8.92 -10.46
C PHE A 82 -6.73 -7.91 -9.56
N LEU A 83 -6.92 -6.69 -10.07
CA LEU A 83 -7.72 -5.66 -9.39
C LEU A 83 -9.10 -5.62 -10.04
N TYR A 84 -10.11 -6.00 -9.26
CA TYR A 84 -11.49 -5.95 -9.71
C TYR A 84 -12.15 -4.62 -9.33
N PRO A 85 -13.06 -4.09 -10.15
CA PRO A 85 -13.87 -2.95 -9.76
C PRO A 85 -14.70 -3.31 -8.53
N LYS A 86 -15.01 -2.32 -7.70
CA LYS A 86 -15.92 -2.51 -6.57
C LYS A 86 -17.27 -2.98 -7.13
N VAL A 87 -17.75 -4.12 -6.66
CA VAL A 87 -19.09 -4.60 -7.02
C VAL A 87 -20.08 -3.64 -6.36
N THR A 88 -20.73 -2.82 -7.17
CA THR A 88 -21.87 -2.01 -6.73
C THR A 88 -23.09 -2.91 -6.78
N THR A 89 -23.51 -3.46 -5.65
CA THR A 89 -24.87 -4.01 -5.54
C THR A 89 -25.83 -2.81 -5.59
N ALA A 90 -26.69 -2.78 -6.60
CA ALA A 90 -27.76 -1.80 -6.72
C ALA A 90 -28.81 -1.98 -5.63
#